data_AF-A0AAE9U5A0-F1
#
_entry.id   AF-A0AAE9U5A0-F1
#
_cell.length_a   1.000
_cell.length_b   1.000
_cell.length_c   1.000
_cell.angle_alpha   90.00
_cell.angle_beta   90.00
_cell.angle_gamma   90.00
#
_symmetry.space_group_name_H-M   'P 1'
#
loop_
_entity.id
_entity.type
_entity.pdbx_description
1 polymer ?
#
loop_
_entity_poly.entity_id
_entity_poly.type
_entity_poly.pdbx_seq_one_letter_code
_entity_poly.pdbx_strand_id
1 'polypeptide(L)' 'MPNIPEMAEVWEPGANMFFNVASGKEEASKAAKEAAKTIKEAFEQKYAE' A
#
# COMPACT_ATOMS: atom_id res chain seq x y z
N MET A 1 -11.79 -6.41 -7.91
CA MET A 1 -11.31 -6.62 -6.53
C MET A 1 -11.04 -8.10 -6.36
N PRO A 2 -9.79 -8.53 -6.13
CA PRO A 2 -9.51 -9.91 -5.76
C PRO A 2 -10.23 -10.27 -4.46
N ASN A 3 -10.65 -11.54 -4.32
CA ASN A 3 -11.41 -12.03 -3.16
C ASN A 3 -10.53 -12.81 -2.18
N ILE A 4 -9.30 -12.34 -1.96
CA ILE A 4 -8.31 -12.96 -1.06
C ILE A 4 -8.17 -12.12 0.21
N PRO A 5 -7.89 -12.74 1.39
CA PRO A 5 -7.74 -12.02 2.66
C PRO A 5 -6.74 -10.85 2.64
N GLU A 6 -5.67 -11.00 1.87
CA GLU A 6 -4.57 -10.06 1.70
C GLU A 6 -5.04 -8.73 1.07
N MET A 7 -6.15 -8.71 0.33
CA MET A 7 -6.65 -7.48 -0.28
C MET A 7 -7.07 -6.41 0.73
N ALA A 8 -7.37 -6.79 1.97
CA ALA A 8 -7.67 -5.82 3.03
C ALA A 8 -6.48 -4.88 3.29
N GLU A 9 -5.25 -5.38 3.19
CA GLU A 9 -4.03 -4.63 3.49
C GLU A 9 -3.61 -3.68 2.36
N VAL A 10 -4.24 -3.78 1.18
CA VAL A 10 -3.90 -2.97 0.00
C VAL A 10 -4.64 -1.63 -0.01
N TRP A 11 -5.82 -1.55 0.60
CA TRP A 11 -6.71 -0.39 0.49
C TRP A 11 -6.16 0.87 1.14
N GLU A 12 -5.71 0.76 2.39
CA GLU A 12 -5.23 1.91 3.15
C GLU A 12 -3.89 2.45 2.59
N PRO A 13 -2.86 1.62 2.31
CA PRO A 13 -1.64 2.10 1.67
C PRO A 13 -1.88 2.66 0.27
N GLY A 14 -2.80 2.07 -0.49
CA GLY A 14 -3.21 2.57 -1.80
C GLY A 14 -3.85 3.96 -1.73
N ALA A 15 -4.77 4.17 -0.78
CA ALA A 15 -5.40 5.47 -0.57
C ALA A 15 -4.38 6.54 -0.16
N ASN A 16 -3.46 6.23 0.75
CA ASN A 16 -2.39 7.14 1.16
C ASN A 16 -1.45 7.48 0.01
N MET A 17 -1.08 6.51 -0.83
CA MET A 17 -0.30 6.74 -2.04
C MET A 17 -0.99 7.77 -2.95
N PHE A 18 -2.26 7.54 -3.28
CA PHE A 18 -3.01 8.45 -4.14
C PHE A 18 -3.11 9.85 -3.54
N PHE A 19 -3.37 9.95 -2.24
CA PHE A 19 -3.48 11.23 -1.56
C PHE A 19 -2.13 11.99 -1.54
N ASN A 20 -1.03 11.33 -1.22
CA ASN A 20 0.30 11.95 -1.16
C ASN A 20 0.75 12.49 -2.53
N VAL A 21 0.47 11.74 -3.60
CA VAL A 21 0.78 12.18 -4.96
C VAL A 21 -0.14 13.32 -5.39
N ALA A 22 -1.46 13.18 -5.18
CA ALA A 22 -2.43 14.20 -5.58
C ALA A 22 -2.26 15.52 -4.82
N SER A 23 -1.81 15.47 -3.56
CA SER A 23 -1.52 16.65 -2.74
C SER A 23 -0.13 17.25 -2.98
N GLY A 24 0.69 16.65 -3.86
CA GLY A 24 2.05 17.09 -4.14
C GLY A 24 3.03 16.88 -2.98
N LYS A 25 2.66 16.08 -1.97
CA LYS A 25 3.54 15.75 -0.85
C LYS A 25 4.67 14.81 -1.26
N GLU A 26 4.41 13.93 -2.22
CA GLU A 26 5.39 12.97 -2.72
C GLU A 26 5.31 12.76 -4.22
N GLU A 27 6.46 12.46 -4.83
CA GLU A 27 6.55 11.99 -6.20
C GLU A 27 5.88 10.62 -6.36
N ALA A 28 5.20 10.41 -7.49
CA ALA A 28 4.47 9.16 -7.77
C ALA A 28 5.35 7.90 -7.61
N SER A 29 6.62 7.98 -8.02
CA SER A 29 7.56 6.86 -7.88
C SER A 29 7.89 6.54 -6.42
N LYS A 30 8.00 7.56 -5.56
CA LYS A 30 8.31 7.39 -4.14
C LYS A 30 7.10 6.83 -3.40
N ALA A 31 5.93 7.45 -3.59
CA ALA A 31 4.69 7.01 -2.97
C ALA A 31 4.33 5.57 -3.33
N ALA A 32 4.53 5.17 -4.60
CA ALA A 32 4.28 3.79 -5.03
C ALA A 32 5.24 2.78 -4.39
N LYS A 33 6.52 3.12 -4.25
CA LYS A 33 7.51 2.27 -3.56
C LYS A 33 7.19 2.11 -2.08
N GLU A 34 6.79 3.19 -1.42
CA GLU A 34 6.42 3.16 0.00
C GLU A 34 5.16 2.34 0.22
N ALA A 35 4.11 2.56 -0.57
CA ALA A 35 2.89 1.76 -0.47
C ALA A 35 3.15 0.27 -0.72
N ALA A 36 3.94 -0.08 -1.76
CA ALA A 36 4.31 -1.46 -2.03
C ALA A 36 5.12 -2.09 -0.88
N LYS A 37 6.02 -1.32 -0.26
CA LYS A 37 6.78 -1.76 0.92
C LYS A 37 5.85 -2.02 2.10
N THR A 38 4.96 -1.09 2.43
CA THR A 38 4.01 -1.23 3.54
C THR A 38 3.08 -2.42 3.35
N ILE A 39 2.55 -2.63 2.14
CA ILE A 39 1.72 -3.80 1.81
C ILE A 39 2.51 -5.08 2.04
N LYS A 40 3.77 -5.14 1.59
CA LYS A 40 4.61 -6.32 1.77
C LYS A 40 4.91 -6.59 3.24
N GLU A 41 5.22 -5.57 4.02
CA GLU A 41 5.43 -5.68 5.47
C GLU A 41 4.17 -6.15 6.20
N ALA A 42 2.99 -5.66 5.80
CA ALA A 42 1.72 -6.11 6.35
C ALA A 42 1.45 -7.60 6.03
N PHE A 43 1.80 -8.05 4.82
CA PHE A 43 1.73 -9.46 4.45
C PHE A 43 2.65 -10.33 5.29
N GLU A 44 3.91 -9.90 5.44
CA GLU A 44 4.88 -10.62 6.28
C GLU A 44 4.44 -10.67 7.75
N GLN A 45 3.80 -9.62 8.28
CA GLN A 45 3.35 -9.60 9.68
C GLN A 45 2.09 -10.41 9.96
N LYS A 46 1.16 -10.48 8.99
CA LYS A 46 -0.19 -11.04 9.22
C LYS A 46 -0.42 -12.38 8.55
N TYR A 47 0.38 -12.73 7.55
CA TYR A 47 0.16 -13.89 6.67
C TYR A 47 1.42 -14.72 6.42
N ALA A 48 2.60 -14.32 6.92
CA ALA A 48 3.73 -15.24 6.98
C ALA A 48 3.49 -16.26 8.11
N GLU A 49 3.26 -17.53 7.74
CA GLU A 49 3.44 -18.67 8.63
C GLU A 49 4.92 -18.85 9.02
#